data_AF-A0A2D4NMY8-F1
#
_entry.id   AF-A0A2D4NMY8-F1
#
_cell.length_a   1.000
_cell.length_b   1.000
_cell.length_c   1.000
_cell.angle_alpha   90.00
_cell.angle_beta   90.00
_cell.angle_gamma   90.00
#
_symmetry.space_group_name_H-M   'P 1'
#
loop_
_entity.id
_entity.type
_entity.pdbx_description
1 polymer ?
#
loop_
_entity_poly.entity_id
_entity_poly.type
_entity_poly.pdbx_seq_one_letter_code
_entity_poly.pdbx_strand_id
1 'polypeptide(L)'
;DWLKINKNYYPDFIVPDPKAAPVWEITGAEFSKAEAHTADGISIRFPRCTRIRDDKDWTTSTTLPQLRELYQISKEKSDFLVVAAEEENSTAGSSGETEGQPKLSSPQKAAKQHSKKSPAKAKKPEASKPVDKSPLKKTEGKRGEKRKAPEMEGDKRKMLLDVFTGVKLYLPPSVEGFRKLKRYFVAYDGDLVQEYEATSATHVMERTEDNPA
;
A
#
# COMPACT_ATOMS: atom_id res chain seq x y z
N ASP A 1 -28.72 2.38 20.68
CA ASP A 1 -27.82 3.41 20.12
C ASP A 1 -27.26 2.97 18.79
N TRP A 2 -27.00 3.90 17.86
CA TRP A 2 -26.45 3.58 16.53
C TRP A 2 -24.92 3.70 16.48
N LEU A 3 -24.33 4.64 17.22
CA LEU A 3 -22.90 4.86 17.29
C LEU A 3 -22.29 4.10 18.48
N LYS A 4 -21.67 2.94 18.22
CA LYS A 4 -20.86 2.20 19.19
C LYS A 4 -19.39 2.30 18.77
N ILE A 5 -18.59 3.07 19.51
CA ILE A 5 -17.18 3.36 19.17
C ILE A 5 -16.33 3.46 20.45
N ASN A 6 -15.07 3.03 20.38
CA ASN A 6 -14.13 3.10 21.50
C ASN A 6 -13.48 4.48 21.59
N LYS A 7 -13.11 4.91 22.81
CA LYS A 7 -12.57 6.26 23.10
C LYS A 7 -11.36 6.67 22.23
N ASN A 8 -10.54 5.69 21.83
CA ASN A 8 -9.36 5.92 20.98
C ASN A 8 -9.70 6.31 19.52
N TYR A 9 -10.97 6.19 19.12
CA TYR A 9 -11.46 6.50 17.78
C TYR A 9 -12.61 7.52 17.79
N TYR A 10 -12.80 8.27 18.87
CA TYR A 10 -13.79 9.36 18.90
C TYR A 10 -13.41 10.43 17.84
N PRO A 11 -14.27 10.72 16.86
CA PRO A 11 -14.03 11.78 15.88
C PRO A 11 -14.38 13.15 16.46
N ASP A 12 -13.80 14.22 15.92
CA ASP A 12 -14.15 15.61 16.29
C ASP A 12 -15.60 15.97 15.92
N PHE A 13 -16.13 15.35 14.86
CA PHE A 13 -17.48 15.57 14.35
C PHE A 13 -18.21 14.24 14.08
N ILE A 14 -19.52 14.23 14.33
CA ILE A 14 -20.41 13.08 14.12
C ILE A 14 -21.52 13.52 13.17
N VAL A 15 -21.85 12.69 12.17
CA VAL A 15 -22.98 12.94 11.26
C VAL A 15 -24.30 12.83 12.05
N PRO A 16 -25.21 13.83 12.03
CA PRO A 16 -26.42 13.81 12.86
C PRO A 16 -27.37 12.63 12.59
N ASP A 17 -27.53 12.24 11.31
CA ASP A 17 -28.26 11.03 10.91
C ASP A 17 -27.37 10.15 10.02
N PRO A 18 -27.01 8.92 10.46
CA PRO A 18 -26.23 7.99 9.64
C PRO A 18 -27.01 7.46 8.42
N LYS A 19 -28.34 7.59 8.37
CA LYS A 19 -29.16 7.10 7.25
C LYS A 19 -29.12 8.04 6.03
N ALA A 20 -28.87 9.32 6.26
CA ALA A 20 -28.64 10.34 5.23
C ALA A 20 -27.14 10.50 4.87
N ALA A 21 -26.26 9.67 5.42
CA ALA A 21 -24.83 9.72 5.15
C ALA A 21 -24.48 9.05 3.80
N PRO A 22 -23.56 9.61 3.00
CA PRO A 22 -23.15 9.02 1.72
C PRO A 22 -22.37 7.71 1.93
N VAL A 23 -22.69 6.68 1.15
CA VAL A 23 -21.95 5.40 1.17
C VAL A 23 -20.63 5.56 0.40
N TRP A 24 -19.51 5.24 1.05
CA TRP A 24 -18.17 5.34 0.45
C TRP A 24 -17.61 3.94 0.15
N GLU A 25 -17.04 3.78 -1.03
CA GLU A 25 -16.27 2.61 -1.45
C GLU A 25 -14.86 2.72 -0.85
N ILE A 26 -14.49 1.76 0.00
CA ILE A 26 -13.18 1.70 0.65
C ILE A 26 -12.42 0.47 0.16
N THR A 27 -11.23 0.68 -0.42
CA THR A 27 -10.29 -0.39 -0.79
C THR A 27 -9.10 -0.39 0.16
N GLY A 28 -8.55 -1.57 0.45
CA GLY A 28 -7.32 -1.73 1.25
C GLY A 28 -6.51 -2.93 0.78
N ALA A 29 -5.35 -3.17 1.40
CA ALA A 29 -4.46 -4.27 1.03
C ALA A 29 -4.91 -5.64 1.58
N GLU A 30 -5.44 -5.66 2.80
CA GLU A 30 -5.96 -6.85 3.48
C GLU A 30 -6.91 -6.44 4.61
N PHE A 31 -7.65 -7.40 5.18
CA PHE A 31 -8.28 -7.25 6.48
C PHE A 31 -7.37 -7.77 7.61
N SER A 32 -7.44 -7.15 8.77
CA SER A 32 -6.69 -7.55 9.98
C SER A 32 -7.59 -7.55 11.22
N LYS A 33 -7.14 -8.20 12.31
CA LYS A 33 -7.84 -8.20 13.59
C LYS A 33 -7.26 -7.11 14.50
N ALA A 34 -8.11 -6.24 15.03
CA ALA A 34 -7.76 -5.18 15.97
C ALA A 34 -8.98 -4.89 16.87
N GLU A 35 -8.89 -5.35 18.12
CA GLU A 35 -9.97 -5.37 19.14
C GLU A 35 -10.65 -4.00 19.37
N ALA A 36 -9.91 -2.90 19.17
CA ALA A 36 -10.44 -1.55 19.33
C ALA A 36 -11.53 -1.17 18.29
N HIS A 37 -11.69 -1.92 17.18
CA HIS A 37 -12.77 -1.71 16.22
C HIS A 37 -14.04 -2.47 16.60
N THR A 38 -15.17 -1.79 16.64
CA THR A 38 -16.46 -2.35 17.08
C THR A 38 -17.15 -3.23 16.03
N ALA A 39 -16.69 -3.20 14.78
CA ALA A 39 -17.09 -4.10 13.70
C ALA A 39 -16.42 -5.49 13.85
N ASP A 40 -16.77 -6.22 14.92
CA ASP A 40 -16.22 -7.54 15.25
C ASP A 40 -14.69 -7.59 15.39
N GLY A 41 -14.05 -6.47 15.75
CA GLY A 41 -12.59 -6.36 15.77
C GLY A 41 -11.94 -6.46 14.39
N ILE A 42 -12.68 -6.33 13.29
CA ILE A 42 -12.14 -6.33 11.92
C ILE A 42 -11.69 -4.91 11.56
N SER A 43 -10.51 -4.79 10.96
CA SER A 43 -9.96 -3.54 10.42
C SER A 43 -9.44 -3.74 9.00
N ILE A 44 -9.25 -2.65 8.26
CA ILE A 44 -8.73 -2.65 6.89
C ILE A 44 -7.32 -2.07 6.91
N ARG A 45 -6.34 -2.80 6.35
CA ARG A 45 -4.95 -2.33 6.26
C ARG A 45 -4.75 -1.43 5.05
N PHE A 46 -4.13 -0.26 5.27
CA PHE A 46 -3.91 0.78 4.26
C PHE A 46 -5.18 1.22 3.50
N PRO A 47 -6.26 1.61 4.20
CA PRO A 47 -7.53 1.95 3.58
C PRO A 47 -7.43 3.21 2.71
N ARG A 48 -8.16 3.21 1.60
CA ARG A 48 -8.30 4.32 0.65
C ARG A 48 -9.76 4.43 0.24
N CYS A 49 -10.32 5.64 0.29
CA CYS A 49 -11.59 5.93 -0.35
C CYS A 49 -11.37 5.93 -1.87
N THR A 50 -12.04 5.02 -2.60
CA THR A 50 -11.91 4.92 -4.06
C THR A 50 -13.02 5.68 -4.79
N ARG A 51 -14.23 5.70 -4.24
CA ARG A 51 -15.42 6.28 -4.89
C ARG A 51 -16.55 6.57 -3.88
N ILE A 52 -17.37 7.58 -4.15
CA ILE A 52 -18.67 7.77 -3.48
C ILE A 52 -19.72 7.00 -4.27
N ARG A 53 -20.58 6.24 -3.59
CA ARG A 53 -21.52 5.29 -4.20
C ARG A 53 -22.92 5.87 -4.20
N ASP A 54 -23.19 6.72 -5.18
CA ASP A 54 -24.48 7.39 -5.38
C ASP A 54 -25.63 6.40 -5.71
N ASP A 55 -25.28 5.15 -6.02
CA ASP A 55 -26.16 3.99 -6.22
C ASP A 55 -26.32 3.10 -4.97
N LYS A 56 -25.94 3.59 -3.78
CA LYS A 56 -26.06 2.86 -2.51
C LYS A 56 -26.49 3.71 -1.33
N ASP A 57 -27.55 3.24 -0.66
CA ASP A 57 -28.00 3.73 0.66
C ASP A 57 -27.37 2.95 1.82
N TRP A 58 -27.54 3.47 3.04
CA TRP A 58 -27.13 2.84 4.30
C TRP A 58 -27.56 1.36 4.44
N THR A 59 -28.73 0.99 3.91
CA THR A 59 -29.26 -0.39 3.89
C THR A 59 -28.52 -1.35 2.94
N THR A 60 -27.90 -0.82 1.87
CA THR A 60 -27.19 -1.59 0.83
C THR A 60 -25.67 -1.52 0.96
N SER A 61 -25.19 -0.81 1.98
CA SER A 61 -23.80 -0.81 2.43
C SER A 61 -23.39 -2.20 2.96
N THR A 62 -22.07 -2.45 3.09
CA THR A 62 -21.56 -3.76 3.51
C THR A 62 -21.96 -4.06 4.97
N THR A 63 -22.78 -5.09 5.17
CA THR A 63 -23.27 -5.50 6.48
C THR A 63 -22.22 -6.28 7.28
N LEU A 64 -22.37 -6.37 8.61
CA LEU A 64 -21.42 -7.08 9.46
C LEU A 64 -21.26 -8.59 9.13
N PRO A 65 -22.30 -9.36 8.77
CA PRO A 65 -22.14 -10.73 8.30
C PRO A 65 -21.29 -10.83 7.02
N GLN A 66 -21.55 -9.95 6.04
CA GLN A 66 -20.76 -9.89 4.80
C GLN A 66 -19.30 -9.49 5.09
N LEU A 67 -19.04 -8.59 6.03
CA LEU A 67 -17.68 -8.22 6.44
C LEU A 67 -16.93 -9.39 7.09
N ARG A 68 -17.61 -10.24 7.87
CA ARG A 68 -17.03 -11.49 8.42
C ARG A 68 -16.73 -12.52 7.34
N GLU A 69 -17.63 -12.69 6.38
CA GLU A 69 -17.43 -13.58 5.22
C GLU A 69 -16.22 -13.11 4.39
N LEU A 70 -16.15 -11.81 4.07
CA LEU A 70 -15.02 -11.20 3.37
C LEU A 70 -13.70 -11.33 4.15
N TYR A 71 -13.73 -11.19 5.49
CA TYR A 71 -12.57 -11.42 6.34
C TYR A 71 -12.08 -12.86 6.23
N GLN A 72 -12.98 -13.85 6.39
CA GLN A 72 -12.66 -15.28 6.33
C GLN A 72 -12.08 -15.66 4.96
N ILE A 73 -12.79 -15.29 3.89
CA ILE A 73 -12.36 -15.44 2.49
C ILE A 73 -10.97 -14.82 2.24
N SER A 74 -10.67 -13.67 2.85
CA SER A 74 -9.37 -13.01 2.67
C SER A 74 -8.21 -13.78 3.29
N LYS A 75 -8.43 -14.55 4.36
CA LYS A 75 -7.37 -15.37 4.98
C LYS A 75 -7.15 -16.65 4.18
N GLU A 76 -8.22 -17.37 3.86
CA GLU A 76 -8.20 -18.57 3.00
C GLU A 76 -7.52 -18.34 1.64
N LYS A 77 -7.66 -17.15 1.05
CA LYS A 77 -7.09 -16.81 -0.27
C LYS A 77 -5.72 -16.11 -0.23
N SER A 78 -5.22 -15.74 0.95
CA SER A 78 -3.87 -15.17 1.08
C SER A 78 -2.80 -16.26 1.17
N ASP A 79 -3.12 -17.41 1.75
CA ASP A 79 -2.19 -18.50 2.01
C ASP A 79 -2.00 -19.40 0.77
N PHE A 80 -1.39 -18.85 -0.28
CA PHE A 80 -0.90 -19.66 -1.40
C PHE A 80 0.25 -20.55 -0.93
N LEU A 81 -0.08 -21.83 -0.73
CA LEU A 81 0.74 -22.84 -0.06
C LEU A 81 2.12 -23.01 -0.73
N VAL A 82 3.17 -22.45 -0.11
CA VAL A 82 4.55 -22.85 -0.39
C VAL A 82 4.77 -24.21 0.26
N VAL A 83 4.61 -25.27 -0.54
CA VAL A 83 4.87 -26.65 -0.10
C VAL A 83 6.38 -26.85 0.06
N ALA A 84 6.90 -26.47 1.23
CA ALA A 84 7.99 -27.23 1.82
C ALA A 84 7.41 -28.58 2.26
N ALA A 85 7.88 -29.67 1.66
CA ALA A 85 7.48 -31.01 2.04
C ALA A 85 8.35 -31.46 3.22
N GLU A 86 7.77 -31.49 4.41
CA GLU A 86 8.29 -32.22 5.57
C GLU A 86 7.13 -32.95 6.26
N GLU A 87 7.45 -34.11 6.85
CA GLU A 87 6.53 -35.25 6.86
C GLU A 87 5.66 -35.37 8.12
N GLU A 88 4.64 -36.23 7.97
CA GLU A 88 4.00 -37.05 9.00
C GLU A 88 4.27 -36.76 10.49
N ASN A 89 3.21 -36.41 11.23
CA ASN A 89 2.79 -37.27 12.34
C ASN A 89 1.27 -37.17 12.56
N SER A 90 0.59 -38.32 12.57
CA SER A 90 -0.81 -38.43 13.03
C SER A 90 -0.85 -39.10 14.40
N THR A 91 -1.41 -38.43 15.42
CA THR A 91 -1.74 -39.08 16.69
C THR A 91 -3.01 -38.48 17.28
N ALA A 92 -3.92 -39.33 17.75
CA ALA A 92 -5.20 -38.96 18.34
C ALA A 92 -5.31 -39.43 19.81
N GLY A 93 -6.16 -38.76 20.59
CA GLY A 93 -6.39 -39.00 22.02
C GLY A 93 -6.36 -37.67 22.78
N SER A 94 -7.43 -37.15 23.41
CA SER A 94 -8.53 -37.72 24.20
C SER A 94 -8.16 -38.05 25.65
N SER A 95 -8.59 -37.19 26.59
CA SER A 95 -9.09 -37.47 27.97
C SER A 95 -8.87 -36.27 28.91
N GLY A 96 -9.69 -36.13 29.97
CA GLY A 96 -9.23 -35.52 31.23
C GLY A 96 -9.89 -34.21 31.70
N GLU A 97 -11.20 -34.21 31.95
CA GLU A 97 -11.88 -33.16 32.73
C GLU A 97 -11.76 -33.39 34.26
N THR A 98 -11.57 -32.34 35.06
CA THR A 98 -11.88 -32.25 36.52
C THR A 98 -11.71 -30.80 37.01
N GLU A 99 -12.57 -30.37 37.94
CA GLU A 99 -12.60 -29.01 38.53
C GLU A 99 -11.70 -28.85 39.78
N GLY A 100 -11.41 -27.61 40.20
CA GLY A 100 -10.84 -27.38 41.55
C GLY A 100 -10.15 -26.03 41.82
N GLN A 101 -10.87 -25.07 42.38
CA GLN A 101 -10.33 -23.86 43.05
C GLN A 101 -10.92 -23.77 44.48
N PRO A 102 -10.49 -22.85 45.37
CA PRO A 102 -9.20 -22.14 45.52
C PRO A 102 -8.68 -22.19 46.99
N LYS A 103 -7.53 -21.54 47.31
CA LYS A 103 -7.37 -20.62 48.46
C LYS A 103 -5.98 -19.96 48.59
N LEU A 104 -5.92 -18.91 49.43
CA LEU A 104 -4.80 -18.00 49.66
C LEU A 104 -3.85 -18.46 50.78
N SER A 105 -2.64 -17.91 50.83
CA SER A 105 -2.09 -17.34 52.07
C SER A 105 -0.93 -16.36 51.83
N SER A 106 -0.82 -15.34 52.68
CA SER A 106 0.31 -14.38 52.73
C SER A 106 0.66 -14.06 54.20
N PRO A 107 1.93 -13.76 54.50
CA PRO A 107 2.31 -12.78 55.52
C PRO A 107 2.97 -11.54 54.85
N GLN A 108 2.62 -10.29 55.17
CA GLN A 108 3.13 -9.47 56.30
C GLN A 108 4.66 -9.27 56.26
N LYS A 109 5.25 -8.07 56.38
CA LYS A 109 4.89 -6.76 57.00
C LYS A 109 5.85 -5.65 56.45
N ALA A 110 5.75 -4.31 56.63
CA ALA A 110 4.87 -3.40 57.38
C ALA A 110 4.93 -1.93 56.82
N ALA A 111 4.29 -0.98 57.53
CA ALA A 111 4.64 0.43 57.83
C ALA A 111 5.96 1.05 57.27
N LYS A 112 6.11 2.35 56.96
CA LYS A 112 5.31 3.63 57.04
C LYS A 112 6.16 4.74 56.31
N GLN A 113 5.80 6.02 56.07
CA GLN A 113 4.57 6.83 55.83
C GLN A 113 4.98 8.34 55.72
N HIS A 114 4.20 9.23 55.06
CA HIS A 114 4.40 10.71 54.93
C HIS A 114 5.55 11.17 53.98
N SER A 115 5.57 12.38 53.36
CA SER A 115 4.59 13.51 53.23
C SER A 115 4.84 14.35 51.94
N LYS A 116 4.02 15.40 51.71
CA LYS A 116 3.92 16.21 50.46
C LYS A 116 4.99 17.30 50.31
N LYS A 117 5.46 17.58 49.07
CA LYS A 117 5.37 18.88 48.34
C LYS A 117 6.36 18.99 47.15
N SER A 118 5.92 19.61 46.05
CA SER A 118 6.78 20.26 45.03
C SER A 118 6.90 21.77 45.33
N PRO A 119 7.86 22.52 44.74
CA PRO A 119 7.50 23.26 43.50
C PRO A 119 8.64 23.63 42.49
N ALA A 120 8.23 23.82 41.22
CA ALA A 120 8.62 24.89 40.28
C ALA A 120 10.06 25.07 39.68
N LYS A 121 10.18 24.70 38.38
CA LYS A 121 10.31 25.61 37.20
C LYS A 121 11.71 26.15 36.77
N ALA A 122 11.84 26.38 35.44
CA ALA A 122 12.93 27.01 34.67
C ALA A 122 14.20 26.15 34.41
N LYS A 123 14.95 26.26 33.29
CA LYS A 123 14.80 27.07 32.05
C LYS A 123 15.54 26.39 30.86
N LYS A 124 15.18 26.73 29.61
CA LYS A 124 15.92 26.38 28.36
C LYS A 124 16.97 27.47 28.05
N PRO A 125 18.01 27.20 27.23
CA PRO A 125 18.14 27.99 26.00
C PRO A 125 18.59 27.20 24.74
N GLU A 126 18.69 27.93 23.64
CA GLU A 126 19.14 27.55 22.29
C GLU A 126 20.49 28.30 22.01
N ALA A 127 21.28 28.16 20.94
CA ALA A 127 21.15 27.53 19.61
C ALA A 127 22.55 27.25 18.97
N SER A 128 22.58 27.03 17.64
CA SER A 128 23.71 27.21 16.67
C SER A 128 24.49 25.98 16.13
N LYS A 129 25.04 26.17 14.92
CA LYS A 129 25.85 25.32 14.01
C LYS A 129 26.71 26.29 13.14
N PRO A 130 27.52 25.88 12.14
CA PRO A 130 28.23 24.62 11.83
C PRO A 130 29.78 24.82 12.04
N VAL A 131 30.80 24.07 11.56
CA VAL A 131 31.17 23.44 10.26
C VAL A 131 32.40 22.55 10.49
N ASP A 132 32.55 21.40 9.81
CA ASP A 132 33.86 20.93 9.27
C ASP A 132 33.71 19.90 8.12
N LYS A 133 34.82 19.41 7.54
CA LYS A 133 34.91 18.89 6.16
C LYS A 133 35.52 17.48 5.99
N SER A 134 34.99 16.74 5.01
CA SER A 134 35.75 15.88 4.06
C SER A 134 36.22 14.47 4.55
N PRO A 135 36.87 13.60 3.72
CA PRO A 135 36.11 12.47 3.17
C PRO A 135 36.84 11.10 3.02
N LEU A 136 36.12 9.99 3.21
CA LEU A 136 36.54 8.64 2.75
C LEU A 136 35.31 7.79 2.31
N LYS A 137 35.44 6.66 1.60
CA LYS A 137 36.23 6.24 0.42
C LYS A 137 35.88 4.75 0.15
N LYS A 138 35.25 4.45 -1.00
CA LYS A 138 35.03 3.10 -1.59
C LYS A 138 34.59 1.92 -0.69
N THR A 139 33.45 1.32 -1.02
CA THR A 139 33.34 -0.15 -1.16
C THR A 139 32.51 -0.49 -2.40
N GLU A 140 33.01 -1.42 -3.23
CA GLU A 140 32.36 -1.84 -4.48
C GLU A 140 31.69 -3.20 -4.26
N GLY A 141 30.38 -3.19 -3.98
CA GLY A 141 29.59 -4.41 -3.78
C GLY A 141 29.12 -5.01 -5.11
N LYS A 142 29.58 -6.22 -5.45
CA LYS A 142 29.15 -6.94 -6.66
C LYS A 142 27.64 -7.19 -6.64
N ARG A 143 26.89 -6.47 -7.49
CA ARG A 143 25.45 -6.68 -7.67
C ARG A 143 25.21 -7.97 -8.46
N GLY A 144 24.37 -8.86 -7.92
CA GLY A 144 24.15 -10.20 -8.45
C GLY A 144 23.65 -10.23 -9.90
N GLU A 145 24.09 -11.25 -10.63
CA GLU A 145 23.77 -11.48 -12.04
C GLU A 145 22.28 -11.79 -12.24
N LYS A 146 21.58 -10.96 -13.03
CA LYS A 146 20.18 -11.21 -13.39
C LYS A 146 20.10 -12.32 -14.44
N ARG A 147 19.75 -13.53 -13.99
CA ARG A 147 19.27 -14.60 -14.88
C ARG A 147 18.09 -14.09 -15.70
N LYS A 148 18.20 -14.06 -17.03
CA LYS A 148 17.06 -13.75 -17.93
C LYS A 148 16.18 -15.01 -18.02
N ALA A 149 14.94 -14.90 -17.57
CA ALA A 149 13.91 -15.91 -17.85
C ALA A 149 13.53 -15.87 -19.35
N PRO A 150 13.13 -16.99 -19.97
CA PRO A 150 12.66 -17.00 -21.34
C PRO A 150 11.42 -16.09 -21.49
N GLU A 151 11.30 -15.42 -22.63
CA GLU A 151 10.10 -14.66 -22.95
C GLU A 151 8.97 -15.60 -23.36
N MET A 152 7.95 -15.70 -22.51
CA MET A 152 6.62 -16.10 -22.97
C MET A 152 5.93 -14.88 -23.56
N GLU A 153 5.40 -15.02 -24.78
CA GLU A 153 4.41 -14.09 -25.33
C GLU A 153 3.06 -14.29 -24.65
N GLY A 154 2.99 -13.89 -23.37
CA GLY A 154 1.72 -13.66 -22.69
C GLY A 154 1.12 -12.34 -23.20
N ASP A 155 -0.12 -12.38 -23.68
CA ASP A 155 -0.83 -11.20 -24.19
C ASP A 155 -0.80 -10.02 -23.20
N LYS A 156 -0.03 -8.99 -23.55
CA LYS A 156 0.18 -7.79 -22.75
C LYS A 156 -1.02 -6.87 -22.94
N ARG A 157 -2.14 -7.18 -22.27
CA ARG A 157 -3.40 -6.39 -22.27
C ARG A 157 -3.14 -4.91 -22.57
N LYS A 158 -3.33 -4.49 -23.82
CA LYS A 158 -2.81 -3.20 -24.29
C LYS A 158 -3.57 -2.05 -23.62
N MET A 159 -2.91 -1.39 -22.66
CA MET A 159 -3.45 -0.24 -21.93
C MET A 159 -3.38 1.07 -22.74
N LEU A 160 -2.72 1.04 -23.89
CA LEU A 160 -2.59 2.12 -24.86
C LEU A 160 -3.00 1.57 -26.23
N LEU A 161 -3.47 2.45 -27.11
CA LEU A 161 -3.90 2.07 -28.46
C LEU A 161 -2.71 1.85 -29.39
N ASP A 162 -2.90 1.02 -30.41
CA ASP A 162 -1.93 0.89 -31.51
C ASP A 162 -2.27 1.95 -32.57
N VAL A 163 -1.59 3.09 -32.52
CA VAL A 163 -1.90 4.28 -33.36
C VAL A 163 -0.89 4.44 -34.50
N PHE A 164 0.33 3.94 -34.32
CA PHE A 164 1.44 4.09 -35.26
C PHE A 164 1.92 2.75 -35.84
N THR A 165 1.11 1.69 -35.79
CA THR A 165 1.44 0.36 -36.33
C THR A 165 1.94 0.44 -37.77
N GLY A 166 3.17 -0.01 -38.01
CA GLY A 166 3.82 0.04 -39.32
C GLY A 166 4.33 1.42 -39.76
N VAL A 167 4.18 2.46 -38.94
CA VAL A 167 4.80 3.78 -39.18
C VAL A 167 6.25 3.74 -38.74
N LYS A 168 7.16 3.90 -39.70
CA LYS A 168 8.60 3.99 -39.48
C LYS A 168 9.03 5.44 -39.47
N LEU A 169 9.39 5.98 -38.30
CA LEU A 169 9.71 7.39 -38.12
C LEU A 169 11.21 7.58 -37.88
N TYR A 170 11.87 8.37 -38.73
CA TYR A 170 13.13 9.00 -38.36
C TYR A 170 12.83 10.26 -37.53
N LEU A 171 13.33 10.28 -36.30
CA LEU A 171 13.16 11.38 -35.34
C LEU A 171 14.55 11.91 -34.95
N PRO A 172 14.98 13.06 -35.47
CA PRO A 172 16.28 13.64 -35.13
C PRO A 172 16.40 13.99 -33.63
N PRO A 173 17.59 13.82 -33.02
CA PRO A 173 17.81 14.14 -31.60
C PRO A 173 17.73 15.64 -31.28
N SER A 174 17.70 16.49 -32.30
CA SER A 174 17.55 17.95 -32.23
C SER A 174 16.10 18.44 -32.11
N VAL A 175 15.09 17.57 -32.33
CA VAL A 175 13.67 17.95 -32.27
C VAL A 175 13.26 18.29 -30.82
N GLU A 176 12.52 19.38 -30.62
CA GLU A 176 12.07 19.76 -29.28
C GLU A 176 11.22 18.64 -28.65
N GLY A 177 11.49 18.35 -27.38
CA GLY A 177 10.79 17.28 -26.69
C GLY A 177 11.12 15.88 -27.21
N PHE A 178 12.22 15.67 -27.96
CA PHE A 178 12.71 14.37 -28.47
C PHE A 178 12.42 13.18 -27.54
N ARG A 179 12.79 13.28 -26.25
CA ARG A 179 12.58 12.21 -25.25
C ARG A 179 11.09 11.89 -25.00
N LYS A 180 10.22 12.91 -25.06
CA LYS A 180 8.76 12.79 -24.91
C LYS A 180 8.17 12.14 -26.16
N LEU A 181 8.50 12.65 -27.35
CA LEU A 181 8.05 12.12 -28.64
C LEU A 181 8.48 10.65 -28.81
N LYS A 182 9.77 10.35 -28.62
CA LYS A 182 10.33 8.99 -28.64
C LYS A 182 9.59 8.04 -27.70
N ARG A 183 9.25 8.47 -26.48
CA ARG A 183 8.55 7.62 -25.51
C ARG A 183 7.10 7.36 -25.93
N TYR A 184 6.38 8.36 -26.43
CA TYR A 184 4.97 8.18 -26.82
C TYR A 184 4.83 7.41 -28.13
N PHE A 185 5.63 7.72 -29.15
CA PHE A 185 5.57 7.06 -30.46
C PHE A 185 5.74 5.53 -30.34
N VAL A 186 6.77 5.08 -29.61
CA VAL A 186 7.01 3.65 -29.32
C VAL A 186 5.95 3.05 -28.38
N ALA A 187 5.32 3.85 -27.52
CA ALA A 187 4.26 3.38 -26.62
C ALA A 187 2.86 3.27 -27.28
N TYR A 188 2.71 3.80 -28.49
CA TYR A 188 1.52 3.66 -29.34
C TYR A 188 1.85 2.90 -30.64
N ASP A 189 2.75 1.91 -30.55
CA ASP A 189 3.07 0.91 -31.59
C ASP A 189 3.87 1.41 -32.84
N GLY A 190 4.66 2.48 -32.69
CA GLY A 190 5.48 3.05 -33.78
C GLY A 190 6.98 2.68 -33.77
N ASP A 191 7.52 2.38 -34.95
CA ASP A 191 8.93 2.01 -35.18
C ASP A 191 9.86 3.23 -35.33
N LEU A 192 10.89 3.36 -34.49
CA LEU A 192 11.90 4.42 -34.63
C LEU A 192 13.12 3.96 -35.44
N VAL A 193 13.35 4.64 -36.55
CA VAL A 193 14.47 4.40 -37.48
C VAL A 193 15.70 5.21 -37.06
N GLN A 194 16.90 4.66 -37.29
CA GLN A 194 18.16 5.35 -37.01
C GLN A 194 18.63 6.18 -38.22
N GLU A 195 19.47 7.19 -38.00
CA GLU A 195 19.87 8.17 -39.01
C GLU A 195 20.49 7.55 -40.28
N TYR A 196 21.33 6.52 -40.12
CA TYR A 196 21.93 5.78 -41.22
C TYR A 196 20.95 4.87 -41.99
N GLU A 197 19.75 4.63 -41.44
CA GLU A 197 18.64 3.89 -42.04
C GLU A 197 17.48 4.81 -42.48
N ALA A 198 17.63 6.15 -42.39
CA ALA A 198 16.53 7.11 -42.60
C ALA A 198 15.84 7.00 -43.97
N THR A 199 16.53 6.46 -44.99
CA THR A 199 15.96 6.12 -46.31
C THR A 199 14.90 5.01 -46.28
N SER A 200 14.79 4.27 -45.18
CA SER A 200 13.78 3.23 -44.93
C SER A 200 12.61 3.70 -44.03
N ALA A 201 12.66 4.94 -43.55
CA ALA A 201 11.58 5.54 -42.80
C ALA A 201 10.41 5.90 -43.73
N THR A 202 9.17 5.68 -43.29
CA THR A 202 7.98 6.17 -44.00
C THR A 202 7.70 7.65 -43.70
N HIS A 203 8.22 8.16 -42.57
CA HIS A 203 8.09 9.55 -42.16
C HIS A 203 9.41 10.08 -41.56
N VAL A 204 9.67 11.37 -41.75
CA VAL A 204 10.79 12.10 -41.15
C VAL A 204 10.22 13.28 -40.37
N MET A 205 10.65 13.48 -39.12
CA MET A 205 10.41 14.76 -38.43
C MET A 205 11.50 15.76 -38.83
N GLU A 206 11.16 16.67 -39.74
CA GLU A 206 11.99 17.83 -40.02
C GLU A 206 11.95 18.82 -38.84
N ARG A 207 12.98 19.66 -38.73
CA ARG A 207 12.99 20.79 -37.80
C ARG A 207 12.08 21.87 -38.36
N THR A 208 11.08 22.30 -37.61
CA THR A 208 10.37 23.56 -37.90
C THR A 208 11.36 24.70 -37.68
N GLU A 209 12.09 25.08 -38.74
CA GLU A 209 12.67 26.42 -38.82
C GLU A 209 11.51 27.42 -38.68
N ASP A 210 11.67 28.45 -37.85
CA ASP A 210 10.60 29.40 -37.56
C ASP A 210 10.10 30.07 -38.86
N ASN A 211 8.86 29.73 -39.27
CA ASN A 211 8.19 30.42 -40.38
C ASN A 211 7.98 31.89 -39.98
N PRO A 212 8.66 32.87 -40.62
CA PRO A 212 8.41 34.27 -40.33
C PRO A 212 6.98 34.63 -40.74
N ALA A 213 6.27 35.31 -39.84
CA ALA A 213 4.90 35.77 -40.05
C ALA A 213 4.83 37.10 -40.83
#